data_AF-A0A8T7CYE4-F1
#
_entry.id   AF-A0A8T7CYE4-F1
#
_cell.length_a   1.000
_cell.length_b   1.000
_cell.length_c   1.000
_cell.angle_alpha   90.00
_cell.angle_beta   90.00
_cell.angle_gamma   90.00
#
_symmetry.space_group_name_H-M   'P 1'
#
loop_
_entity.id
_entity.type
_entity.pdbx_description
1 polymer ?
#
loop_
_entity_poly.entity_id
_entity_poly.type
_entity_poly.pdbx_seq_one_letter_code
_entity_poly.pdbx_strand_id
1 'polypeptide(L)'
;MDNLTASAIAIVVILIFVVFKLMKQKAGAEKKIARMSQQFTFVMHNEKAIERCKRIHEKYPDLCAGIDFSLKKKGDDIEIEEWNSDQPRPS
;
A
#
# COMPACT_ATOMS: atom_id res chain seq x y z
N MET A 1 13.25 -15.50 43.49
CA MET A 1 12.32 -15.43 42.34
C MET A 1 12.23 -16.85 41.80
N ASP A 2 11.09 -17.50 41.97
CA ASP A 2 10.93 -18.91 41.61
C ASP A 2 10.82 -19.05 40.08
N ASN A 3 11.31 -20.17 39.53
CA ASN A 3 11.31 -20.42 38.09
C ASN A 3 9.92 -20.29 37.45
N LEU A 4 8.86 -20.55 38.23
CA LEU A 4 7.46 -20.38 37.81
C LEU A 4 7.10 -18.90 37.60
N THR A 5 7.58 -18.01 38.46
CA THR A 5 7.32 -16.56 38.36
C THR A 5 8.11 -15.95 37.21
N ALA A 6 9.36 -16.38 36.99
CA ALA A 6 10.18 -15.93 35.88
C ALA A 6 9.62 -16.37 34.51
N SER A 7 9.15 -17.61 34.40
CA SER A 7 8.54 -18.12 33.16
C SER A 7 7.21 -17.44 32.83
N ALA A 8 6.37 -17.16 33.85
CA ALA A 8 5.13 -16.43 33.67
C ALA A 8 5.38 -15.00 33.14
N ILE A 9 6.36 -14.28 33.70
CA ILE A 9 6.74 -12.94 33.23
C ILE A 9 7.23 -13.00 31.78
N ALA A 10 8.07 -13.99 31.42
CA ALA A 10 8.56 -14.15 30.06
C ALA A 10 7.43 -14.40 29.05
N ILE A 11 6.44 -15.26 29.38
CA ILE A 11 5.28 -15.52 28.53
C ILE A 11 4.46 -14.25 28.31
N VAL A 12 4.22 -13.47 29.38
CA VAL A 12 3.46 -12.21 29.27
C VAL A 12 4.19 -11.20 28.37
N VAL A 13 5.52 -11.07 28.52
CA VAL A 13 6.32 -10.18 27.66
C VAL A 13 6.26 -10.61 26.19
N ILE A 14 6.35 -11.91 25.91
CA ILE A 14 6.24 -12.45 24.55
C ILE A 14 4.86 -12.14 23.97
N LEU A 15 3.79 -12.36 24.74
CA LEU A 15 2.43 -12.08 24.30
C LEU A 15 2.22 -10.59 23.98
N ILE A 16 2.72 -9.69 24.84
CA ILE A 16 2.67 -8.25 24.59
C ILE A 16 3.41 -7.90 23.29
N PHE A 17 4.59 -8.48 23.07
CA PHE A 17 5.37 -8.22 21.86
C PHE A 17 4.66 -8.70 20.58
N VAL A 18 4.05 -9.88 20.62
CA VAL A 18 3.26 -10.43 19.51
C VAL A 18 2.04 -9.54 19.21
N VAL A 19 1.29 -9.16 20.24
CA VAL A 19 0.13 -8.28 20.10
C VAL A 19 0.52 -6.92 19.52
N PHE A 20 1.65 -6.36 19.97
CA PHE A 20 2.16 -5.08 19.44
C PHE A 20 2.56 -5.19 17.96
N LYS A 21 3.21 -6.30 17.56
CA LYS A 21 3.55 -6.57 16.15
C LYS A 21 2.29 -6.70 15.27
N LEU A 22 1.26 -7.40 15.75
CA LEU A 22 -0.01 -7.57 15.03
C LEU A 22 -0.74 -6.23 14.84
N MET A 23 -0.80 -5.38 15.88
CA MET A 23 -1.38 -4.04 15.77
C MET A 23 -0.65 -3.17 14.74
N LYS A 24 0.69 -3.19 14.74
CA LYS A 24 1.50 -2.47 13.76
C LYS A 24 1.24 -2.94 12.32
N GLN A 25 1.11 -4.25 12.11
CA GLN A 25 0.80 -4.79 10.78
C GLN A 25 -0.58 -4.36 10.28
N LYS A 26 -1.61 -4.41 11.14
CA LYS A 26 -2.96 -3.93 10.79
C LYS A 26 -2.96 -2.46 10.37
N ALA A 27 -2.35 -1.58 11.17
CA ALA A 27 -2.32 -0.15 10.85
C ALA A 27 -1.58 0.17 9.54
N GLY A 28 -0.53 -0.59 9.22
CA GLY A 28 0.19 -0.45 7.95
C GLY A 28 -0.63 -0.97 6.75
N ALA A 29 -1.31 -2.10 6.92
CA ALA A 29 -2.16 -2.70 5.89
C ALA A 29 -3.38 -1.81 5.58
N GLU A 30 -4.05 -1.27 6.59
CA GLU A 30 -5.22 -0.40 6.41
C GLU A 30 -4.89 0.86 5.60
N LYS A 31 -3.73 1.49 5.86
CA LYS A 31 -3.29 2.66 5.07
C LYS A 31 -3.01 2.30 3.61
N LYS A 32 -2.40 1.14 3.36
CA LYS A 32 -2.17 0.66 1.98
C LYS A 32 -3.49 0.36 1.26
N ILE A 33 -4.41 -0.33 1.95
CA ILE A 33 -5.74 -0.65 1.40
C ILE A 33 -6.54 0.63 1.12
N ALA A 34 -6.50 1.62 2.01
CA ALA A 34 -7.18 2.90 1.80
C ALA A 34 -6.63 3.65 0.57
N ARG A 35 -5.30 3.73 0.44
CA ARG A 35 -4.64 4.38 -0.71
C ARG A 35 -4.95 3.66 -2.03
N MET A 36 -4.92 2.32 -2.02
CA MET A 36 -5.27 1.50 -3.17
C MET A 36 -6.74 1.65 -3.55
N SER A 37 -7.65 1.63 -2.59
CA SER A 37 -9.09 1.81 -2.80
C SER A 37 -9.42 3.19 -3.38
N GLN A 38 -8.76 4.25 -2.92
CA GLN A 38 -8.92 5.59 -3.47
C GLN A 38 -8.44 5.67 -4.93
N GLN A 39 -7.27 5.09 -5.24
CA GLN A 39 -6.76 5.05 -6.61
C GLN A 39 -7.62 4.19 -7.52
N PHE A 40 -8.10 3.04 -7.03
CA PHE A 40 -9.01 2.19 -7.77
C PHE A 40 -10.33 2.90 -8.08
N THR A 41 -10.92 3.58 -7.10
CA THR A 41 -12.14 4.37 -7.30
C THR A 41 -11.91 5.50 -8.30
N PHE A 42 -10.78 6.20 -8.21
CA PHE A 42 -10.41 7.26 -9.15
C PHE A 42 -10.26 6.74 -10.59
N VAL A 43 -9.58 5.61 -10.77
CA VAL A 43 -9.39 4.98 -12.08
C VAL A 43 -10.72 4.51 -12.65
N MET A 44 -11.55 3.81 -11.86
CA MET A 44 -12.83 3.27 -12.33
C MET A 44 -13.83 4.33 -12.79
N HIS A 45 -13.78 5.55 -12.25
CA HIS A 45 -14.71 6.64 -12.60
C HIS A 45 -14.15 7.62 -13.64
N ASN A 46 -12.97 7.34 -14.22
CA ASN A 46 -12.32 8.24 -15.15
C ASN A 46 -11.69 7.47 -16.32
N GLU A 47 -12.36 7.47 -17.47
CA GLU A 47 -11.90 6.75 -18.66
C GLU A 47 -10.46 7.10 -19.08
N LYS A 48 -10.06 8.38 -18.96
CA LYS A 48 -8.68 8.80 -19.26
C LYS A 48 -7.67 8.17 -18.29
N ALA A 49 -8.06 7.98 -17.03
CA ALA A 49 -7.22 7.31 -16.05
C ALA A 49 -7.12 5.80 -16.32
N ILE A 50 -8.20 5.17 -16.78
CA ILE A 50 -8.19 3.77 -17.25
C ILE A 50 -7.23 3.61 -18.42
N GLU A 51 -7.34 4.45 -19.45
CA GLU A 51 -6.44 4.40 -20.61
C GLU A 51 -4.97 4.60 -20.21
N ARG A 52 -4.68 5.61 -19.37
CA ARG A 52 -3.31 5.86 -18.92
C ARG A 52 -2.77 4.69 -18.10
N CYS A 53 -3.58 4.11 -17.22
CA CYS A 53 -3.22 2.93 -16.44
C CYS A 53 -2.95 1.73 -17.35
N LYS A 54 -3.80 1.50 -18.37
CA LYS A 54 -3.61 0.43 -19.35
C LYS A 54 -2.31 0.57 -20.13
N ARG A 55 -1.98 1.77 -20.61
CA ARG A 55 -0.68 2.04 -21.29
C ARG A 55 0.52 1.76 -20.39
N ILE A 56 0.42 2.08 -19.10
CA ILE A 56 1.48 1.78 -18.13
C ILE A 56 1.58 0.26 -17.94
N HIS A 57 0.46 -0.44 -17.79
CA HIS A 57 0.41 -1.90 -17.62
C HIS A 57 0.91 -2.67 -18.86
N GLU A 58 0.67 -2.15 -20.07
CA GLU A 58 1.18 -2.75 -21.31
C GLU A 58 2.72 -2.75 -21.33
N LYS A 59 3.36 -1.74 -20.75
CA LYS A 59 4.82 -1.64 -20.66
C LYS A 59 5.39 -2.30 -19.41
N TYR A 60 4.63 -2.26 -18.31
CA TYR A 60 5.03 -2.76 -17.00
C TYR A 60 3.85 -3.53 -16.36
N PRO A 61 3.66 -4.81 -16.73
CA PRO A 61 2.51 -5.60 -16.30
C PRO A 61 2.49 -5.89 -14.80
N ASP A 62 3.63 -5.74 -14.13
CA ASP A 62 3.77 -6.04 -12.70
C ASP A 62 3.45 -4.82 -11.81
N LEU A 63 3.26 -3.62 -12.39
CA LEU A 63 3.08 -2.39 -11.62
C LEU A 63 1.61 -2.09 -11.32
N CYS A 64 1.30 -1.86 -10.04
CA CYS A 64 -0.05 -1.57 -9.57
C CYS A 64 -0.27 -0.08 -9.27
N ALA A 65 -1.38 0.46 -9.78
CA ALA A 65 -1.84 1.80 -9.42
C ALA A 65 -2.23 1.84 -7.92
N GLY A 66 -1.76 2.88 -7.21
CA GLY A 66 -1.90 3.05 -5.76
C GLY A 66 -0.85 2.35 -4.90
N ILE A 67 0.02 1.53 -5.51
CA ILE A 67 1.15 0.89 -4.84
C ILE A 67 2.46 1.41 -5.45
N ASP A 68 2.67 1.13 -6.73
CA ASP A 68 3.92 1.42 -7.44
C ASP A 68 3.89 2.78 -8.14
N PHE A 69 2.69 3.29 -8.44
CA PHE A 69 2.49 4.63 -8.98
C PHE A 69 1.12 5.18 -8.60
N SER A 70 0.94 6.48 -8.58
CA SER A 70 -0.38 7.12 -8.39
C SER A 70 -0.72 8.03 -9.55
N LEU A 71 -2.01 8.07 -9.90
CA LEU A 71 -2.54 8.97 -10.92
C LEU A 71 -3.31 10.10 -10.26
N LYS A 72 -3.24 11.28 -10.86
CA LYS A 72 -4.00 12.46 -10.42
C LYS A 72 -4.52 13.23 -11.61
N LYS A 73 -5.72 13.80 -11.43
CA LYS A 73 -6.32 14.70 -12.39
C LYS A 73 -5.66 16.08 -12.29
N LYS A 74 -5.19 16.61 -13.40
CA LYS A 74 -4.64 17.96 -13.52
C LYS A 74 -5.31 18.67 -14.69
N GLY A 75 -6.27 19.53 -14.36
CA GLY A 75 -7.17 20.11 -15.36
C GLY A 75 -8.02 19.01 -16.01
N ASP A 76 -7.96 18.91 -17.34
CA ASP A 76 -8.67 17.89 -18.12
C ASP A 76 -7.85 16.62 -18.40
N ASP A 77 -6.60 16.56 -17.95
CA ASP A 77 -5.69 15.44 -18.21
C ASP A 77 -5.34 14.64 -16.94
N ILE A 78 -4.77 13.45 -17.14
CA ILE A 78 -4.36 12.53 -16.08
C ILE A 78 -2.84 12.38 -16.09
N GLU A 79 -2.20 12.88 -15.04
CA GLU A 79 -0.77 12.80 -14.83
C GLU A 79 -0.41 11.74 -13.78
N ILE A 80 0.82 11.23 -13.86
CA ILE A 80 1.42 10.42 -12.81
C ILE A 80 1.90 11.37 -11.71
N GLU A 81 1.33 11.26 -10.51
CA GLU A 81 1.71 12.08 -9.36
C GLU A 81 2.93 11.50 -8.65
N GLU A 82 2.86 10.25 -8.19
CA GLU A 82 3.97 9.53 -7.58
C GLU A 82 4.41 8.36 -8.47
N TRP A 83 5.72 8.10 -8.49
CA TRP A 83 6.32 6.92 -9.11
C TRP A 83 7.26 6.26 -8.10
N ASN A 84 6.81 5.17 -7.50
CA ASN A 84 7.46 4.43 -6.43
C ASN A 84 7.99 3.07 -6.91
N SER A 85 8.21 2.93 -8.22
CA SER A 85 8.78 1.73 -8.84
C SER A 85 10.25 1.95 -9.19
N ASP A 86 11.04 0.88 -9.11
CA ASP A 86 12.41 0.84 -9.60
C ASP A 86 12.49 0.87 -11.14
N GLN A 87 11.36 0.67 -11.83
CA GLN A 87 11.25 0.76 -13.29
C GLN A 87 11.33 2.22 -13.76
N PRO A 88 11.80 2.49 -14.99
CA PRO A 88 11.87 3.86 -15.50
C PRO A 88 10.47 4.45 -15.71
N ARG A 89 10.27 5.67 -15.23
CA ARG A 89 9.00 6.39 -15.35
C ARG A 89 8.62 6.58 -16.83
N PRO A 90 7.42 6.15 -17.27
CA PRO A 90 6.95 6.36 -18.62
C PRO A 90 6.60 7.85 -18.85
N SER A 91 6.93 8.33 -20.04
CA SER A 91 6.60 9.66 -20.56
C SER A 91 5.10 9.83 -20.82
#